data_AF-A0A2D4FLQ5-F1
#
_entry.id   AF-A0A2D4FLQ5-F1
#
_cell.length_a   1.000
_cell.length_b   1.000
_cell.length_c   1.000
_cell.angle_alpha   90.00
_cell.angle_beta   90.00
_cell.angle_gamma   90.00
#
_symmetry.space_group_name_H-M   'P 1'
#
loop_
_entity.id
_entity.type
_entity.pdbx_description
1 polymer ?
#
loop_
_entity_poly.entity_id
_entity_poly.type
_entity_poly.pdbx_seq_one_letter_code
_entity_poly.pdbx_strand_id
1 'polypeptide(L)'
;DIEMYYAEKNTPANARSTSLNDQLGQIEYIFSDKTGTLTQNIMTFKKCCINGNIYGNEWNQNAGKCTDHLEQGSPTLATCGLQLSEFLSQLCLLSSLKSCQGW
;
A
#
# COMPACT_ATOMS: atom_id res chain seq x y z
N ASP A 1 1.17 -7.40 -29.75
CA ASP A 1 0.61 -8.38 -28.81
C ASP A 1 -0.41 -7.66 -27.93
N ILE A 2 -1.60 -8.23 -27.77
CA ILE A 2 -2.69 -7.61 -26.99
C ILE A 2 -2.44 -7.80 -25.49
N GLU A 3 -1.78 -8.90 -25.10
CA GLU A 3 -1.52 -9.21 -23.69
C GLU A 3 -0.48 -8.28 -23.05
N MET A 4 0.37 -7.64 -23.86
CA MET A 4 1.38 -6.67 -23.43
C MET A 4 0.97 -5.20 -23.68
N TYR A 5 -0.33 -4.93 -23.81
CA TYR A 5 -0.86 -3.58 -23.99
C TYR A 5 -1.40 -2.99 -22.68
N TYR A 6 -0.92 -1.79 -22.31
CA TYR A 6 -1.40 -1.09 -21.12
C TYR A 6 -2.45 -0.03 -21.48
N ALA A 7 -3.72 -0.37 -21.25
CA ALA A 7 -4.87 0.42 -21.67
C ALA A 7 -4.99 1.78 -20.96
N GLU A 8 -4.71 1.86 -19.66
CA GLU A 8 -4.89 3.09 -18.87
C GLU A 8 -4.03 4.26 -19.40
N LYS A 9 -2.83 3.97 -19.91
CA LYS A 9 -1.95 4.96 -20.55
C LYS A 9 -1.87 4.80 -22.07
N ASN A 10 -2.75 4.01 -22.67
CA ASN A 10 -2.75 3.69 -24.10
C ASN A 10 -1.35 3.33 -24.64
N THR A 11 -0.56 2.56 -23.89
CA THR A 11 0.86 2.32 -24.19
C THR A 11 1.07 0.86 -24.62
N PRO A 12 1.48 0.60 -25.88
CA PRO A 12 1.88 -0.74 -26.31
C PRO A 12 3.31 -1.07 -25.88
N ALA A 13 3.62 -2.36 -25.70
CA ALA A 13 5.00 -2.83 -25.60
C ALA A 13 5.78 -2.52 -26.89
N ASN A 14 7.02 -2.06 -26.74
CA ASN A 14 7.88 -1.68 -27.87
C ASN A 14 9.28 -2.28 -27.71
N ALA A 15 9.71 -3.06 -28.71
CA ALA A 15 11.05 -3.61 -28.80
C ALA A 15 11.97 -2.63 -29.56
N ARG A 16 12.86 -1.96 -28.84
CA ARG A 16 13.82 -1.00 -29.44
C ARG A 16 15.01 -1.66 -30.14
N SER A 17 15.32 -2.91 -29.79
CA SER A 17 16.38 -3.70 -30.42
C SER A 17 15.91 -5.14 -30.63
N THR A 18 15.91 -5.59 -31.88
CA THR A 18 15.46 -6.94 -32.27
C THR A 18 16.57 -7.98 -32.19
N SER A 19 17.84 -7.56 -32.10
CA SER A 19 18.99 -8.48 -31.99
C SER A 19 19.08 -9.21 -30.65
N LEU A 20 18.29 -8.79 -29.65
CA LEU A 20 18.25 -9.39 -28.32
C LEU A 20 17.12 -10.41 -28.15
N ASN A 21 16.26 -10.60 -29.16
CA ASN A 21 15.06 -11.43 -29.03
C ASN A 21 15.37 -12.87 -28.60
N ASP A 22 16.43 -13.47 -29.16
CA ASP A 22 16.84 -14.85 -28.84
C ASP A 22 17.51 -14.96 -27.46
N GLN A 23 18.09 -13.86 -26.96
CA GLN A 23 18.70 -13.80 -25.63
C GLN A 23 17.65 -13.63 -24.52
N LEU A 24 16.51 -13.00 -24.82
CA LEU A 24 15.41 -12.86 -23.86
C LEU A 24 14.83 -14.21 -23.43
N GLY A 25 14.89 -15.25 -24.27
CA GLY A 25 14.47 -16.61 -23.92
C GLY A 25 15.44 -17.36 -23.01
N GLN A 26 16.63 -16.82 -22.76
CA GLN A 26 17.73 -17.47 -22.03
C GLN A 26 18.11 -16.72 -20.74
N ILE A 27 17.24 -15.82 -20.25
CA ILE A 27 17.53 -15.07 -19.02
C ILE A 27 17.39 -15.98 -17.78
N GLU A 28 18.38 -15.93 -16.89
CA GLU A 28 18.35 -16.67 -15.61
C GLU A 28 18.05 -15.77 -14.40
N TYR A 29 18.34 -14.48 -14.50
CA TYR A 29 18.21 -13.52 -13.41
C TYR A 29 17.47 -12.26 -13.88
N ILE A 30 16.54 -11.78 -13.05
CA ILE A 30 15.83 -10.53 -13.25
C ILE A 30 16.22 -9.57 -12.14
N PHE A 31 16.78 -8.42 -12.51
CA PHE A 31 17.01 -7.32 -11.58
C PHE A 31 15.84 -6.34 -11.71
N SER A 32 15.08 -6.16 -10.63
CA SER A 32 13.93 -5.25 -10.60
C SER A 32 14.15 -4.14 -9.59
N ASP A 33 13.81 -2.92 -9.99
CA ASP A 33 13.78 -1.77 -9.09
C ASP A 33 12.51 -1.75 -8.25
N LYS A 34 12.60 -1.23 -7.02
CA LYS A 34 11.43 -1.13 -6.14
C LYS A 34 10.48 -0.01 -6.60
N THR A 35 10.99 1.21 -6.68
CA THR A 35 10.16 2.41 -6.91
C THR A 35 9.92 2.62 -8.39
N GLY A 36 8.66 2.75 -8.80
CA GLY A 36 8.28 2.98 -10.19
C GLY A 36 8.20 1.72 -11.06
N THR A 37 8.65 0.56 -10.56
CA THR A 37 8.43 -0.76 -11.18
C THR A 37 7.53 -1.63 -10.32
N LEU A 38 7.94 -1.95 -9.09
CA LEU A 38 7.12 -2.76 -8.17
C LEU A 38 6.03 -1.95 -7.46
N THR A 39 6.24 -0.64 -7.28
CA THR A 39 5.28 0.24 -6.60
C THR A 39 4.81 1.38 -7.52
N GLN A 40 3.54 1.76 -7.36
CA GLN A 40 2.95 2.91 -8.06
C GLN A 40 3.34 4.27 -7.45
N ASN A 41 4.24 4.28 -6.45
CA ASN A 41 4.56 5.47 -5.64
C ASN A 41 3.31 6.16 -5.05
N ILE A 42 2.30 5.37 -4.71
CA ILE A 42 1.08 5.81 -4.01
C ILE A 42 1.08 5.13 -2.65
N MET A 43 1.08 5.93 -1.59
CA MET A 43 1.01 5.43 -0.21
C MET A 43 -0.42 5.63 0.31
N THR A 44 -1.07 4.53 0.65
CA THR A 44 -2.42 4.54 1.23
C THR A 44 -2.34 4.13 2.69
N PHE A 45 -2.95 4.92 3.58
CA PHE A 45 -3.10 4.49 4.96
C PHE A 45 -4.04 3.28 5.03
N LYS A 46 -3.59 2.20 5.68
CA LYS A 46 -4.37 0.97 5.83
C LYS A 46 -4.77 0.75 7.28
N LYS A 47 -3.79 0.74 8.19
CA LYS A 47 -3.99 0.52 9.62
C LYS A 47 -2.95 1.29 10.42
N CYS A 48 -3.26 1.61 11.68
CA CYS A 48 -2.28 2.07 12.67
C CYS A 48 -2.50 1.36 14.00
N CYS A 49 -1.52 1.42 14.90
CA CYS A 49 -1.64 0.95 16.27
C CYS A 49 -1.47 2.12 17.22
N ILE A 50 -2.42 2.32 18.14
CA ILE A 50 -2.37 3.36 19.17
C ILE A 50 -2.64 2.68 20.51
N ASN A 51 -1.68 2.79 21.44
CA ASN A 51 -1.78 2.20 22.78
C ASN A 51 -2.15 0.70 22.78
N GLY A 52 -1.59 -0.07 21.83
CA GLY A 52 -1.86 -1.51 21.70
C GLY A 52 -3.13 -1.87 20.92
N ASN A 53 -3.96 -0.89 20.57
CA ASN A 53 -5.17 -1.09 19.77
C ASN A 53 -4.89 -0.84 18.29
N ILE A 54 -5.24 -1.80 17.43
CA ILE A 54 -5.09 -1.68 15.98
C ILE A 54 -6.36 -1.05 15.40
N TYR A 55 -6.20 0.07 14.69
CA TYR A 55 -7.26 0.79 13.99
C TYR A 55 -7.10 0.60 12.49
N GLY A 56 -8.18 0.22 11.81
CA GLY A 56 -8.24 0.13 10.35
C GLY A 56 -8.89 -1.16 9.86
N ASN A 57 -9.54 -1.06 8.71
CA ASN A 57 -10.44 -2.10 8.22
C ASN A 57 -9.63 -3.28 7.64
N GLU A 58 -10.09 -4.51 7.86
CA GLU A 58 -9.57 -5.65 7.11
C GLU A 58 -10.09 -5.56 5.68
N TRP A 59 -9.21 -5.31 4.71
CA TRP A 59 -9.61 -5.31 3.30
C TRP A 59 -9.94 -6.73 2.77
N ASN A 60 -9.89 -7.78 3.59
CA ASN A 60 -10.18 -9.15 3.16
C ASN A 60 -10.96 -9.90 4.25
N GLN A 61 -12.20 -10.31 3.94
CA GLN A 61 -13.02 -11.20 4.79
C GLN A 61 -12.47 -12.63 4.93
N ASN A 62 -11.25 -12.90 4.46
CA ASN A 62 -10.60 -14.22 4.48
C ASN A 62 -9.14 -14.18 4.98
N ALA A 63 -8.71 -13.11 5.67
CA ALA A 63 -7.44 -13.15 6.38
C ALA A 63 -7.69 -13.81 7.75
N GLY A 64 -7.05 -14.96 7.97
CA GLY A 64 -7.10 -15.66 9.24
C GLY A 64 -6.82 -14.72 10.41
N LYS A 65 -7.56 -14.89 11.50
CA LYS A 65 -7.35 -14.21 12.77
C LYS A 65 -5.89 -14.38 13.22
N CYS A 66 -5.03 -13.43 12.89
CA CYS A 66 -3.87 -13.15 13.71
C CYS A 66 -4.32 -12.14 14.76
N THR A 67 -5.18 -12.59 15.68
CA THR A 67 -5.30 -11.96 16.99
C THR A 67 -4.05 -12.38 17.76
N ASP A 68 -2.92 -11.78 17.42
CA ASP A 68 -1.74 -11.88 18.27
C ASP A 68 -2.14 -11.20 19.58
N HIS A 69 -2.24 -12.02 20.61
CA HIS A 69 -2.66 -11.69 21.96
C HIS A 69 -1.98 -10.41 22.45
N LEU A 70 -2.71 -9.29 22.41
CA LEU A 70 -2.47 -8.14 23.26
C LEU A 70 -3.73 -7.97 24.08
N GLU A 71 -3.58 -8.18 25.38
CA GLU A 71 -4.66 -8.25 26.36
C GLU A 71 -5.63 -7.08 26.22
N GLN A 72 -6.91 -7.44 26.18
CA GLN A 72 -8.05 -6.57 26.17
C GLN A 72 -8.14 -5.81 27.51
N GLY A 73 -7.50 -4.66 27.60
CA GLY A 73 -7.99 -3.56 28.43
C GLY A 73 -8.96 -2.74 27.59
N SER A 74 -10.18 -3.24 27.34
CA SER A 74 -11.15 -2.60 26.45
C SER A 74 -11.42 -1.15 26.89
N PRO A 75 -10.94 -0.12 26.16
CA PRO A 75 -11.40 1.23 26.36
C PRO A 75 -12.83 1.31 25.81
N THR A 76 -13.71 2.11 26.43
CA THR A 76 -15.04 2.35 25.86
C THR A 76 -14.91 2.86 24.42
N LEU A 77 -15.83 2.50 23.51
CA LEU A 77 -15.80 2.91 22.09
C LEU A 77 -15.52 4.42 21.89
N ALA A 78 -15.99 5.25 22.82
CA ALA A 78 -15.76 6.69 22.85
C ALA A 78 -14.29 7.07 23.07
N THR A 79 -13.58 6.38 23.97
CA THR A 79 -12.15 6.62 24.25
C THR A 79 -11.28 6.29 23.03
N CYS A 80 -11.57 5.18 22.34
CA CYS A 80 -10.85 4.77 21.13
C CYS A 80 -11.01 5.81 20.00
N GLY A 81 -12.21 6.40 19.85
CA GLY A 81 -12.47 7.45 18.86
C GLY A 81 -11.66 8.73 19.12
N LEU A 82 -11.60 9.17 20.38
CA LEU A 82 -10.81 10.35 20.77
C LEU A 82 -9.31 10.14 20.53
N GLN A 83 -8.78 8.97 20.90
CA GLN A 83 -7.37 8.62 20.69
C GLN A 83 -6.95 8.63 19.22
N LEU A 84 -7.80 8.07 18.34
CA LEU A 84 -7.55 8.09 16.91
C LEU A 84 -7.58 9.51 16.34
N SER A 85 -8.56 10.33 16.77
CA SER A 85 -8.70 11.71 16.30
C SER A 85 -7.51 12.60 16.67
N GLU A 86 -6.99 12.45 17.90
CA GLU A 86 -5.84 13.21 18.39
C GLU A 86 -4.56 12.78 17.66
N PHE A 87 -4.36 11.47 17.49
CA PHE A 87 -3.23 10.91 16.74
C PHE A 87 -3.20 11.40 15.29
N LEU A 88 -4.34 11.35 14.59
CA LEU A 88 -4.42 11.84 13.20
C LEU A 88 -4.22 13.36 13.11
N SER A 89 -4.70 14.12 14.09
CA SER A 89 -4.46 15.56 14.19
C SER A 89 -2.97 15.87 14.35
N GLN A 90 -2.27 15.17 15.26
CA GLN A 90 -0.83 15.32 15.44
C GLN A 90 -0.04 14.92 14.18
N LEU A 91 -0.42 13.82 13.52
CA LEU A 91 0.21 13.37 12.28
C LEU A 91 0.08 14.43 11.18
N CYS A 92 -1.08 15.08 11.07
CA CYS A 92 -1.34 16.17 10.12
C CYS A 92 -0.46 17.40 10.39
N LEU A 93 -0.32 17.79 11.67
CA LEU A 93 0.50 18.92 12.09
C LEU A 93 2.00 18.69 11.84
N LEU A 94 2.49 17.47 12.04
CA LEU A 94 3.92 17.13 11.92
C LEU A 94 4.42 17.02 10.47
N SER A 95 3.54 16.79 9.52
CA SER A 95 3.91 16.40 8.15
C SER A 95 3.71 17.48 7.09
N SER A 96 3.24 18.69 7.46
CA SER A 96 2.76 19.68 6.46
C SER A 96 1.71 19.08 5.51
N LEU A 97 0.99 18.03 5.93
CA LEU A 97 -0.16 17.45 5.24
C LEU A 97 -1.34 18.44 5.31
N LYS A 98 -1.19 19.61 4.70
CA LYS A 98 -2.33 20.48 4.42
C LYS A 98 -3.18 19.75 3.40
N SER A 99 -4.35 19.29 3.84
CA SER A 99 -5.47 18.90 2.99
C SER A 99 -5.28 17.61 2.19
N CYS A 100 -5.19 16.46 2.86
CA CYS A 100 -5.78 15.23 2.31
C CYS A 100 -7.31 15.35 2.43
N GLN A 101 -7.92 16.05 1.47
CA GLN A 101 -9.36 15.97 1.22
C GLN A 101 -9.62 14.55 0.72
N GLY A 102 -10.45 13.80 1.45
CA GLY A 102 -10.85 12.44 1.09
C GLY A 102 -10.03 11.37 1.82
N TRP A 103 -10.33 11.20 3.10
CA TRP A 103 -10.34 9.87 3.70
C TRP A 103 -11.68 9.20 3.38
#